data_AF-A0A0B6X3I5-F1
#
_entry.id   AF-A0A0B6X3I5-F1
#
_cell.length_a   1.000
_cell.length_b   1.000
_cell.length_c   1.000
_cell.angle_alpha   90.00
_cell.angle_beta   90.00
_cell.angle_gamma   90.00
#
_symmetry.space_group_name_H-M   'P 1'
#
loop_
_entity.id
_entity.type
_entity.pdbx_description
1 polymer ?
#
loop_
_entity_poly.entity_id
_entity_poly.type
_entity_poly.pdbx_seq_one_letter_code
_entity_poly.pdbx_strand_id
1 'polypeptide(L)'
;MKICPCCGAELFGKLEDGCASCGARPVGPPLPPPEKELPAFGHTLFIGLAGLLLTLGSLAAVGLELYKRGAFWPHGPAELFSAATTAAWRTKHLLLPLSFITFWTSAKLFRRVRREPERFLWLRFARCGLALSALALTANLALALFFIPELLEQRRIAREAAANALLYGAHRMLLEYRERYGTYPSSLDDLRKLPDPDGSNAKLLAQLNTASYMPSSVQAAQLKTRPARSGARLRPVAARPETDNAVSDGLETVSFTDYELLWPGADGIYGTDDDRLIRDGVIVNDARSVKSASVFANANRKAKLK
;
A
#
# COMPACT_ATOMS: atom_id res chain seq x y z
N MET A 1 -10.06 -64.81 26.12
CA MET A 1 -9.09 -64.34 25.12
C MET A 1 -8.43 -63.08 25.68
N LYS A 2 -7.12 -63.08 25.89
CA LYS A 2 -6.38 -61.94 26.46
C LYS A 2 -5.43 -61.40 25.40
N ILE A 3 -5.11 -60.11 25.43
CA ILE A 3 -4.29 -59.47 24.38
C ILE A 3 -3.09 -58.76 25.04
N CYS A 4 -1.85 -58.92 24.54
CA CYS A 4 -0.73 -58.07 24.98
C CYS A 4 -0.98 -56.64 24.45
N PRO A 5 -0.98 -55.61 25.31
CA PRO A 5 -1.20 -54.22 24.87
C PRO A 5 -0.05 -53.67 24.00
N CYS A 6 1.12 -54.30 24.06
CA CYS A 6 2.31 -53.86 23.35
C CYS A 6 2.42 -54.46 21.94
N CYS A 7 2.13 -55.76 21.79
CA CYS A 7 2.31 -56.48 20.52
C CYS A 7 1.01 -57.02 19.89
N GLY A 8 -0.13 -56.89 20.57
CA GLY A 8 -1.42 -57.37 20.06
C GLY A 8 -1.58 -58.91 20.04
N ALA A 9 -0.61 -59.67 20.55
CA ALA A 9 -0.67 -61.12 20.57
C ALA A 9 -1.79 -61.64 21.48
N GLU A 10 -2.54 -62.61 20.98
CA GLU A 10 -3.58 -63.31 21.73
C GLU A 10 -2.95 -64.36 22.65
N LEU A 11 -3.24 -64.26 23.94
CA LEU A 11 -2.66 -65.09 24.99
C LEU A 11 -3.74 -66.00 25.59
N PHE A 12 -3.43 -67.30 25.61
CA PHE A 12 -4.22 -68.36 26.25
C PHE A 12 -3.45 -68.87 27.48
N GLY A 13 -3.53 -68.14 28.60
CA GLY A 13 -2.75 -68.45 29.83
C GLY A 13 -3.21 -67.66 31.06
N LYS A 14 -2.55 -67.84 32.22
CA LYS A 14 -2.87 -67.08 33.45
C LYS A 14 -2.38 -65.63 33.31
N LEU A 15 -2.96 -64.71 34.09
CA LEU A 15 -2.61 -63.27 34.03
C LEU A 15 -1.19 -62.97 34.54
N GLU A 16 -0.59 -63.94 35.22
CA GLU A 16 0.70 -63.83 35.89
C GLU A 16 1.87 -64.11 34.95
N ASP A 17 1.65 -64.92 33.91
CA ASP A 17 2.71 -65.43 33.03
C ASP A 17 3.28 -64.34 32.09
N GLY A 18 2.67 -63.15 32.07
CA GLY A 18 3.05 -62.07 31.15
C GLY A 18 2.93 -62.48 29.69
N CYS A 19 3.37 -61.61 28.78
CA CYS A 19 3.52 -61.98 27.38
C CYS A 19 4.96 -62.42 27.09
N ALA A 20 5.13 -63.57 26.45
CA ALA A 20 6.45 -64.14 26.17
C ALA A 20 7.36 -63.26 25.28
N SER A 21 6.77 -62.42 24.41
CA SER A 21 7.52 -61.55 23.51
C SER A 21 7.76 -60.15 24.09
N CYS A 22 6.75 -59.56 24.72
CA CYS A 22 6.77 -58.15 25.15
C CYS A 22 7.00 -57.97 26.67
N GLY A 23 6.85 -59.03 27.49
CA GLY A 23 6.86 -58.97 28.95
C GLY A 23 5.66 -58.23 29.58
N ALA A 24 4.83 -57.56 28.77
CA ALA A 24 3.69 -56.78 29.27
C ALA A 24 2.60 -57.69 29.86
N ARG A 25 1.92 -57.18 30.88
CA ARG A 25 0.82 -57.89 31.54
C ARG A 25 -0.37 -57.97 30.58
N PRO A 26 -0.93 -59.17 30.34
CA PRO A 26 -2.07 -59.31 29.44
C PRO A 26 -3.27 -58.54 29.97
N VAL A 27 -3.94 -57.77 29.11
CA VAL A 27 -5.22 -57.16 29.43
C VAL A 27 -6.35 -58.05 28.91
N GLY A 28 -7.52 -57.96 29.57
CA GLY A 28 -8.73 -58.64 29.12
C GLY A 28 -9.11 -58.21 27.69
N PRO A 29 -10.02 -58.94 27.03
CA PRO A 29 -10.53 -58.50 25.75
C PRO A 29 -11.16 -57.11 25.92
N PRO A 30 -11.16 -56.25 24.88
CA PRO A 30 -11.82 -54.96 24.95
C PRO A 30 -13.26 -55.16 25.43
N LEU A 31 -13.69 -54.32 26.38
CA LEU A 31 -15.07 -54.36 26.85
C LEU A 31 -16.00 -54.27 25.63
N PRO A 32 -17.09 -55.07 25.58
CA PRO A 32 -18.06 -54.93 24.52
C PRO A 32 -18.55 -53.47 24.51
N PRO A 33 -18.72 -52.87 23.32
CA PRO A 33 -19.24 -51.51 23.24
C PRO A 33 -20.57 -51.43 24.01
N PRO A 34 -20.79 -50.35 24.79
CA PRO A 34 -22.01 -50.24 25.58
C PRO A 34 -23.24 -50.28 24.66
N GLU A 35 -24.31 -50.94 25.10
CA GLU A 35 -25.57 -51.04 24.33
C GLU A 35 -26.14 -49.66 23.95
N LYS A 36 -25.81 -48.63 24.74
CA LYS A 36 -26.13 -47.23 24.47
C LYS A 36 -24.91 -46.35 24.72
N GLU A 37 -24.30 -45.86 23.64
CA GLU A 37 -23.33 -44.77 23.73
C GLU A 37 -24.05 -43.48 24.17
N LEU A 38 -23.47 -42.74 25.10
CA LEU A 38 -24.00 -41.43 25.46
C LEU A 38 -23.87 -40.50 24.23
N PRO A 39 -24.90 -39.70 23.93
CA PRO A 39 -24.87 -38.79 22.78
C PRO A 39 -23.72 -37.79 22.94
N ALA A 40 -22.96 -37.61 21.85
CA ALA A 40 -21.83 -36.70 21.83
C ALA A 40 -22.29 -35.25 21.64
N PHE A 41 -21.92 -34.36 22.56
CA PHE A 41 -22.25 -32.92 22.48
C PHE A 41 -21.13 -32.06 21.87
N GLY A 42 -19.88 -32.52 21.92
CA GLY A 42 -18.72 -31.69 21.63
C GLY A 42 -18.74 -31.04 20.24
N HIS A 43 -19.13 -31.80 19.21
CA HIS A 43 -19.16 -31.29 17.84
C HIS A 43 -20.25 -30.25 17.59
N THR A 44 -21.47 -30.50 18.07
CA THR A 44 -22.61 -29.59 17.86
C THR A 44 -22.45 -28.31 18.68
N LEU A 45 -21.92 -28.42 19.89
CA LEU A 45 -21.57 -27.28 20.74
C LEU A 45 -20.45 -26.43 20.13
N PHE A 46 -19.38 -27.05 19.63
CA PHE A 46 -18.29 -26.34 18.95
C PHE A 46 -18.79 -25.55 17.74
N ILE A 47 -19.57 -26.17 16.85
CA ILE A 47 -20.12 -25.50 15.65
C ILE A 47 -20.98 -24.30 16.05
N GLY A 48 -21.86 -24.49 17.04
CA GLY A 48 -22.74 -23.43 17.54
C GLY A 48 -21.98 -22.25 18.14
N LEU A 49 -21.06 -22.52 19.07
CA LEU A 49 -20.27 -21.49 19.75
C LEU A 49 -19.31 -20.78 18.80
N ALA A 50 -18.64 -21.50 17.90
CA ALA A 50 -17.71 -20.89 16.95
C ALA A 50 -18.43 -19.93 16.00
N GLY A 51 -19.60 -20.31 15.48
CA GLY A 51 -20.43 -19.42 14.66
C GLY A 51 -20.90 -18.19 15.42
N LEU A 52 -21.39 -18.37 16.66
CA LEU A 52 -21.84 -17.27 17.51
C LEU A 52 -20.70 -16.29 17.84
N LEU A 53 -19.55 -16.79 18.30
CA LEU A 53 -18.38 -15.98 18.65
C LEU A 53 -17.87 -15.19 17.45
N LEU A 54 -17.84 -15.81 16.26
CA LEU A 54 -17.42 -15.12 15.03
C LEU A 54 -18.37 -13.97 14.69
N THR A 55 -19.69 -14.17 14.81
CA THR A 55 -20.67 -13.10 14.56
C THR A 55 -20.57 -11.98 15.59
N LEU A 56 -20.43 -12.32 16.88
CA LEU A 56 -20.26 -11.33 17.95
C LEU A 56 -18.96 -10.54 17.78
N GLY A 57 -17.86 -11.21 17.42
CA GLY A 57 -16.58 -10.54 17.14
C GLY A 57 -16.69 -9.59 15.95
N SER A 58 -17.41 -9.99 14.90
CA SER A 58 -17.68 -9.12 13.74
C SER A 58 -18.51 -7.90 14.14
N LEU A 59 -19.59 -8.10 14.92
CA LEU A 59 -20.45 -7.00 15.42
C LEU A 59 -19.71 -6.08 16.38
N ALA A 60 -18.87 -6.62 17.26
CA ALA A 60 -18.06 -5.84 18.19
C ALA A 60 -17.04 -4.96 17.45
N ALA A 61 -16.45 -5.44 16.35
CA ALA A 61 -15.57 -4.63 15.51
C ALA A 61 -16.33 -3.43 14.90
N VAL A 62 -17.56 -3.63 14.44
CA VAL A 62 -18.42 -2.53 13.95
C VAL A 62 -18.78 -1.57 15.07
N GLY A 63 -19.18 -2.09 16.24
CA GLY A 63 -19.53 -1.30 17.42
C GLY A 63 -18.37 -0.44 17.91
N LEU A 64 -17.13 -0.95 17.86
CA LEU A 64 -15.94 -0.19 18.21
C LEU A 64 -15.69 0.98 17.25
N GLU A 65 -15.95 0.81 15.95
CA GLU A 65 -15.83 1.90 14.98
C GLU A 65 -16.95 2.93 15.12
N LEU A 66 -18.17 2.52 15.48
CA LEU A 66 -19.25 3.45 15.83
C LEU A 66 -18.88 4.26 17.09
N TYR A 67 -18.38 3.59 18.13
CA TYR A 67 -17.95 4.24 19.37
C TYR A 67 -16.85 5.28 19.12
N LYS A 68 -15.85 4.98 18.28
CA LYS A 68 -14.80 5.92 17.88
C LYS A 68 -15.33 7.17 17.17
N ARG A 69 -16.50 7.10 16.54
CA ARG A 69 -17.18 8.22 15.89
C ARG A 69 -18.05 9.03 16.84
N GLY A 70 -18.10 8.66 18.13
CA GLY A 70 -18.95 9.29 19.13
C GLY A 70 -20.42 8.84 19.07
N ALA A 71 -20.74 7.84 18.24
CA ALA A 71 -22.08 7.30 18.10
C ALA A 71 -22.18 5.94 18.82
N PHE A 72 -23.07 5.83 19.80
CA PHE A 72 -23.37 4.52 20.40
C PHE A 72 -24.31 3.69 19.52
N TRP A 73 -25.23 4.36 18.81
CA TRP A 73 -26.13 3.76 17.82
C TRP A 73 -25.97 4.48 16.47
N PRO A 74 -26.08 3.77 15.34
CA PRO A 74 -26.06 4.40 14.03
C PRO A 74 -27.32 5.25 13.84
N HIS A 75 -27.15 6.51 13.44
CA HIS A 75 -28.27 7.43 13.18
C HIS A 75 -28.94 7.14 11.83
N GLY A 76 -28.27 6.37 10.97
CA GLY A 76 -28.79 5.94 9.69
C GLY A 76 -27.98 4.80 9.07
N PRO A 77 -28.49 4.20 7.98
CA PRO A 77 -27.83 3.09 7.31
C PRO A 77 -26.45 3.48 6.77
N ALA A 78 -26.29 4.71 6.26
CA ALA A 78 -25.01 5.18 5.73
C ALA A 78 -23.89 5.20 6.79
N GLU A 79 -24.21 5.59 8.02
CA GLU A 79 -23.26 5.59 9.14
C GLU A 79 -22.87 4.16 9.54
N LEU A 80 -23.87 3.27 9.63
CA LEU A 80 -23.64 1.85 9.91
C LEU A 80 -22.77 1.20 8.84
N PHE A 81 -23.08 1.42 7.55
CA PHE A 81 -22.29 0.90 6.44
C PHE A 81 -20.87 1.44 6.49
N SER A 82 -20.70 2.75 6.67
CA SER A 82 -19.39 3.39 6.79
C SER A 82 -18.55 2.85 7.97
N ALA A 83 -19.19 2.58 9.12
CA ALA A 83 -18.52 1.99 10.27
C ALA A 83 -18.16 0.52 10.01
N ALA A 84 -19.08 -0.25 9.43
CA ALA A 84 -18.87 -1.65 9.08
C ALA A 84 -17.73 -1.83 8.07
N THR A 85 -17.59 -0.91 7.12
CA THR A 85 -16.53 -0.96 6.10
C THR A 85 -15.18 -0.61 6.69
N THR A 86 -15.13 0.41 7.55
CA THR A 86 -13.90 0.76 8.29
C THR A 86 -13.46 -0.40 9.18
N ALA A 87 -14.41 -1.04 9.88
CA ALA A 87 -14.16 -2.19 10.74
C ALA A 87 -13.66 -3.40 9.94
N ALA A 88 -14.35 -3.75 8.85
CA ALA A 88 -13.98 -4.84 7.95
C ALA A 88 -12.57 -4.62 7.38
N TRP A 89 -12.24 -3.39 6.96
CA TRP A 89 -10.92 -3.09 6.41
C TRP A 89 -9.79 -3.23 7.44
N ARG A 90 -9.99 -2.72 8.67
CA ARG A 90 -9.02 -2.85 9.75
C ARG A 90 -8.81 -4.30 10.18
N THR A 91 -9.88 -5.08 10.20
CA THR A 91 -9.86 -6.46 10.71
C THR A 91 -9.66 -7.52 9.65
N LYS A 92 -9.67 -7.19 8.34
CA LYS A 92 -9.60 -8.16 7.23
C LYS A 92 -8.46 -9.18 7.35
N HIS A 93 -7.28 -8.76 7.84
CA HIS A 93 -6.12 -9.64 7.95
C HIS A 93 -6.31 -10.75 8.98
N LEU A 94 -7.24 -10.56 9.93
CA LEU A 94 -7.54 -11.51 10.99
C LEU A 94 -8.92 -12.16 10.76
N LEU A 95 -9.96 -11.34 10.52
CA LEU A 95 -11.35 -11.79 10.49
C LEU A 95 -11.69 -12.59 9.23
N LEU A 96 -11.10 -12.26 8.07
CA LEU A 96 -11.34 -12.99 6.83
C LEU A 96 -10.74 -14.42 6.85
N PRO A 97 -9.46 -14.63 7.18
CA PRO A 97 -8.95 -16.00 7.31
C PRO A 97 -9.62 -16.76 8.46
N LEU A 98 -9.90 -16.10 9.60
CA LEU A 98 -10.58 -16.72 10.73
C LEU A 98 -12.00 -17.18 10.37
N SER A 99 -12.78 -16.35 9.67
CA SER A 99 -14.13 -16.71 9.22
C SER A 99 -14.11 -17.86 8.22
N PHE A 100 -13.14 -17.86 7.29
CA PHE A 100 -12.97 -18.96 6.34
C PHE A 100 -12.63 -20.28 7.03
N ILE A 101 -11.64 -20.28 7.94
CA ILE A 101 -11.26 -21.47 8.71
C ILE A 101 -12.45 -21.96 9.54
N THR A 102 -13.12 -21.06 10.27
CA THR A 102 -14.26 -21.40 11.14
C THR A 102 -15.41 -22.00 10.35
N PHE A 103 -15.75 -21.42 9.19
CA PHE A 103 -16.78 -21.94 8.30
C PHE A 103 -16.39 -23.31 7.74
N TRP A 104 -15.15 -23.48 7.26
CA TRP A 104 -14.66 -24.76 6.75
C TRP A 104 -14.75 -25.84 7.83
N THR A 105 -14.16 -25.61 9.00
CA THR A 105 -14.13 -26.60 10.09
C THR A 105 -15.55 -26.95 10.53
N SER A 106 -16.43 -25.95 10.67
CA SER A 106 -17.83 -26.15 11.01
C SER A 106 -18.57 -26.96 9.95
N ALA A 107 -18.35 -26.69 8.66
CA ALA A 107 -18.96 -27.44 7.57
C ALA A 107 -18.46 -28.89 7.54
N LYS A 108 -17.16 -29.14 7.77
CA LYS A 108 -16.58 -30.49 7.83
C LYS A 108 -17.16 -31.30 8.99
N LEU A 109 -17.28 -30.69 10.18
CA LEU A 109 -17.87 -31.33 11.35
C LEU A 109 -19.37 -31.55 11.17
N PHE A 110 -20.10 -30.58 10.61
CA PHE A 110 -21.52 -30.72 10.34
C PHE A 110 -21.83 -31.85 9.35
N ARG A 111 -20.97 -32.08 8.35
CA ARG A 111 -21.08 -33.26 7.47
C ARG A 111 -20.95 -34.57 8.23
N ARG A 112 -20.13 -34.64 9.28
CA ARG A 112 -20.04 -35.83 10.17
C ARG A 112 -21.31 -35.99 10.99
N VAL A 113 -21.77 -34.90 11.62
CA VAL A 113 -23.01 -34.87 12.41
C VAL A 113 -24.23 -35.31 11.57
N ARG A 114 -24.27 -34.91 10.28
CA ARG A 114 -25.35 -35.28 9.36
C ARG A 114 -25.34 -36.77 8.97
N ARG A 115 -24.18 -37.44 9.00
CA ARG A 115 -24.08 -38.88 8.66
C ARG A 115 -24.62 -39.78 9.77
N GLU A 116 -24.52 -39.34 11.02
CA GLU A 116 -24.88 -40.14 12.19
C GLU A 116 -25.78 -39.33 13.15
N PRO A 117 -27.00 -38.94 12.73
CA PRO A 117 -27.83 -38.00 13.49
C PRO A 117 -28.23 -38.53 14.87
N GLU A 118 -28.30 -39.85 15.05
CA GLU A 118 -28.67 -40.50 16.32
C GLU A 118 -27.60 -40.35 17.41
N ARG A 119 -26.33 -40.14 17.01
CA ARG A 119 -25.20 -39.96 17.95
C ARG A 119 -25.07 -38.54 18.50
N PHE A 120 -25.73 -37.55 17.89
CA PHE A 120 -25.53 -36.14 18.22
C PHE A 120 -26.83 -35.48 18.68
N LEU A 121 -26.78 -34.86 19.85
CA LEU A 121 -27.85 -33.98 20.33
C LEU A 121 -27.65 -32.55 19.79
N TRP A 122 -28.75 -31.79 19.75
CA TRP A 122 -28.78 -30.35 19.42
C TRP A 122 -28.45 -29.99 17.96
N LEU A 123 -28.96 -30.79 17.03
CA LEU A 123 -28.82 -30.54 15.59
C LEU A 123 -29.27 -29.13 15.17
N ARG A 124 -30.30 -28.57 15.83
CA ARG A 124 -30.78 -27.19 15.57
C ARG A 124 -29.70 -26.15 15.90
N PHE A 125 -29.01 -26.31 17.03
CA PHE A 125 -27.94 -25.40 17.45
C PHE A 125 -26.75 -25.43 16.48
N ALA A 126 -26.35 -26.62 16.04
CA ALA A 126 -25.29 -26.77 15.03
C ALA A 126 -25.68 -26.15 13.67
N ARG A 127 -26.94 -26.27 13.24
CA ARG A 127 -27.44 -25.60 12.03
C ARG A 127 -27.37 -24.08 12.15
N CYS A 128 -27.80 -23.52 13.29
CA CYS A 128 -27.71 -22.09 13.55
C CYS A 128 -26.26 -21.61 13.55
N GLY A 129 -25.35 -22.32 14.23
CA GLY A 129 -23.92 -21.99 14.23
C GLY A 129 -23.29 -22.00 12.83
N LEU A 130 -23.59 -23.04 12.04
CA LEU A 130 -23.13 -23.11 10.66
C LEU A 130 -23.68 -21.95 9.81
N ALA A 131 -24.98 -21.65 9.92
CA ALA A 131 -25.60 -20.53 9.21
C ALA A 131 -24.99 -19.17 9.61
N LEU A 132 -24.74 -18.94 10.90
CA LEU A 132 -24.08 -17.74 11.42
C LEU A 132 -22.65 -17.61 10.89
N SER A 133 -21.88 -18.71 10.89
CA SER A 133 -20.52 -18.70 10.34
C SER A 133 -20.49 -18.42 8.84
N ALA A 134 -21.45 -18.97 8.08
CA ALA A 134 -21.61 -18.71 6.66
C ALA A 134 -21.96 -17.25 6.40
N LEU A 135 -22.93 -16.69 7.14
CA LEU A 135 -23.35 -15.30 7.04
C LEU A 135 -22.22 -14.33 7.40
N ALA A 136 -21.45 -14.62 8.44
CA ALA A 136 -20.28 -13.81 8.80
C ALA A 136 -19.23 -13.84 7.69
N LEU A 137 -18.92 -15.01 7.12
CA LEU A 137 -17.97 -15.12 6.02
C LEU A 137 -18.45 -14.36 4.78
N THR A 138 -19.70 -14.53 4.37
CA THR A 138 -20.24 -13.85 3.18
C THR A 138 -20.31 -12.33 3.38
N ALA A 139 -20.73 -11.85 4.54
CA ALA A 139 -20.76 -10.42 4.86
C ALA A 139 -19.35 -9.81 4.83
N ASN A 140 -18.37 -10.45 5.47
CA ASN A 140 -16.99 -9.98 5.48
C ASN A 140 -16.37 -10.00 4.07
N LEU A 141 -16.65 -11.04 3.27
CA LEU A 141 -16.17 -11.12 1.90
C LEU A 141 -16.81 -10.06 1.00
N ALA A 142 -18.12 -9.85 1.09
CA ALA A 142 -18.85 -8.84 0.32
C ALA A 142 -18.33 -7.42 0.64
N LEU A 143 -18.15 -7.10 1.92
CA LEU A 143 -17.55 -5.85 2.36
C LEU A 143 -16.09 -5.71 1.90
N ALA A 144 -15.31 -6.78 1.85
CA ALA A 144 -13.94 -6.70 1.33
C ALA A 144 -13.92 -6.43 -0.18
N LEU A 145 -14.75 -7.14 -0.96
CA LEU A 145 -14.76 -7.06 -2.42
C LEU A 145 -15.29 -5.73 -2.94
N PHE A 146 -16.35 -5.19 -2.34
CA PHE A 146 -16.97 -3.95 -2.81
C PHE A 146 -16.04 -2.72 -2.75
N PHE A 147 -15.08 -2.71 -1.82
CA PHE A 147 -14.22 -1.54 -1.58
C PHE A 147 -12.84 -1.62 -2.23
N ILE A 148 -12.49 -2.74 -2.87
CA ILE A 148 -11.25 -2.86 -3.65
C ILE A 148 -11.05 -1.67 -4.61
N PRO A 149 -12.03 -1.24 -5.43
CA PRO A 149 -11.81 -0.13 -6.36
C PRO A 149 -11.49 1.19 -5.65
N GLU A 150 -12.27 1.55 -4.63
CA GLU A 150 -12.08 2.77 -3.84
C GLU A 150 -10.69 2.81 -3.17
N LEU A 151 -10.21 1.65 -2.72
CA LEU A 151 -8.90 1.54 -2.07
C LEU A 151 -7.74 1.61 -3.06
N LEU A 152 -7.94 1.11 -4.28
CA LEU A 152 -6.97 1.32 -5.36
C LEU A 152 -6.91 2.80 -5.72
N GLU A 153 -8.05 3.48 -5.74
CA GLU A 153 -8.13 4.91 -6.01
C GLU A 153 -7.47 5.75 -4.91
N GLN A 154 -7.77 5.48 -3.64
CA GLN A 154 -7.12 6.15 -2.51
C GLN A 154 -5.60 5.91 -2.49
N ARG A 155 -5.15 4.69 -2.83
CA ARG A 155 -3.72 4.41 -2.99
C ARG A 155 -3.10 5.16 -4.14
N ARG A 156 -3.82 5.34 -5.26
CA ARG A 156 -3.40 6.17 -6.37
C ARG A 156 -3.22 7.62 -5.90
N ILE A 157 -4.26 8.24 -5.36
CA ILE A 157 -4.23 9.62 -4.84
C ILE A 157 -3.10 9.81 -3.81
N ALA A 158 -2.91 8.86 -2.88
CA ALA A 158 -1.85 8.94 -1.88
C ALA A 158 -0.44 8.93 -2.50
N ARG A 159 -0.21 8.11 -3.54
CA ARG A 159 1.06 8.11 -4.28
C ARG A 159 1.25 9.41 -5.05
N GLU A 160 0.20 9.91 -5.67
CA GLU A 160 0.23 11.18 -6.40
C GLU A 160 0.53 12.36 -5.48
N ALA A 161 -0.08 12.39 -4.29
CA ALA A 161 0.18 13.40 -3.27
C ALA A 161 1.62 13.31 -2.75
N ALA A 162 2.14 12.10 -2.54
CA ALA A 162 3.53 11.90 -2.13
C ALA A 162 4.52 12.41 -3.19
N ALA A 163 4.29 12.11 -4.47
CA ALA A 163 5.12 12.63 -5.56
C ALA A 163 5.06 14.17 -5.66
N ASN A 164 3.86 14.76 -5.51
CA ASN A 164 3.70 16.21 -5.49
C ASN A 164 4.43 16.86 -4.30
N ALA A 165 4.40 16.24 -3.12
CA ALA A 165 5.12 16.74 -1.95
C ALA A 165 6.64 16.80 -2.19
N LEU A 166 7.21 15.80 -2.87
CA LEU A 166 8.64 15.79 -3.25
C LEU A 166 8.96 16.91 -4.25
N LEU A 167 8.11 17.11 -5.27
CA LEU A 167 8.25 18.20 -6.23
C LEU A 167 8.20 19.57 -5.57
N TYR A 168 7.25 19.80 -4.66
CA TYR A 168 7.18 21.06 -3.92
C TYR A 168 8.38 21.26 -2.98
N GLY A 169 8.89 20.19 -2.38
CA GLY A 169 10.13 20.25 -1.60
C GLY A 169 11.34 20.63 -2.46
N ALA A 170 11.47 20.05 -3.67
CA ALA A 170 12.50 20.42 -4.63
C ALA A 170 12.37 21.89 -5.06
N HIS A 171 11.16 22.33 -5.38
CA HIS A 171 10.87 23.73 -5.71
C HIS A 171 11.27 24.69 -4.58
N ARG A 172 10.94 24.35 -3.32
CA ARG A 172 11.33 25.15 -2.16
C ARG A 172 12.85 25.33 -2.09
N MET A 173 13.62 24.26 -2.28
CA MET A 173 15.09 24.34 -2.28
C MET A 173 15.62 25.22 -3.42
N LEU A 174 15.03 25.13 -4.62
CA LEU A 174 15.43 25.97 -5.75
C LEU A 174 15.16 27.46 -5.49
N LEU A 175 14.02 27.80 -4.85
CA LEU A 175 13.71 29.17 -4.44
C LEU A 175 14.67 29.66 -3.36
N GLU A 176 14.95 28.85 -2.34
CA GLU A 176 15.87 29.21 -1.25
C GLU A 176 17.29 29.43 -1.78
N TYR A 177 17.73 28.60 -2.73
CA TYR A 177 19.00 28.79 -3.43
C TYR A 177 19.01 30.11 -4.21
N ARG A 178 17.95 30.39 -4.97
CA ARG A 178 17.83 31.63 -5.75
C ARG A 178 17.82 32.87 -4.86
N GLU A 179 17.13 32.84 -3.73
CA GLU A 179 17.09 33.94 -2.76
C GLU A 179 18.48 34.22 -2.20
N ARG A 180 19.26 33.17 -1.93
CA ARG A 180 20.60 33.29 -1.33
C ARG A 180 21.70 33.68 -2.32
N TYR A 181 21.64 33.16 -3.54
CA TYR A 181 22.71 33.30 -4.55
C TYR A 181 22.32 34.18 -5.74
N GLY A 182 21.08 34.67 -5.80
CA GLY A 182 20.56 35.52 -6.87
C GLY A 182 20.21 34.80 -8.18
N THR A 183 20.63 33.54 -8.35
CA THR A 183 20.39 32.73 -9.55
C THR A 183 19.93 31.32 -9.19
N TYR A 184 19.22 30.65 -10.09
CA TYR A 184 18.98 29.20 -9.95
C TYR A 184 20.29 28.41 -10.07
N PRO A 185 20.38 27.22 -9.44
CA PRO A 185 21.59 26.41 -9.51
C PRO A 185 21.85 25.91 -10.92
N SER A 186 23.13 25.68 -11.26
CA SER A 186 23.51 25.11 -12.54
C SER A 186 23.34 23.58 -12.57
N SER A 187 23.44 22.96 -11.40
CA SER A 187 23.30 21.53 -11.17
C SER A 187 22.57 21.27 -9.84
N LEU A 188 21.86 20.15 -9.71
CA LEU A 188 21.20 19.80 -8.45
C LEU A 188 22.19 19.60 -7.28
N ASP A 189 23.45 19.29 -7.55
CA ASP A 189 24.48 19.17 -6.51
C ASP A 189 24.81 20.51 -5.84
N ASP A 190 24.57 21.64 -6.51
CA ASP A 190 24.72 22.98 -5.92
C ASP A 190 23.76 23.19 -4.74
N LEU A 191 22.61 22.49 -4.72
CA LEU A 191 21.65 22.56 -3.61
C LEU A 191 22.21 22.02 -2.29
N ARG A 192 23.29 21.22 -2.32
CA ARG A 192 23.98 20.77 -1.10
C ARG A 192 24.65 21.91 -0.33
N LYS A 193 24.82 23.08 -0.96
CA LYS A 193 25.34 24.29 -0.31
C LYS A 193 24.30 24.96 0.61
N LEU A 194 23.02 24.57 0.52
CA LEU A 194 21.99 25.06 1.42
C LEU A 194 22.17 24.48 2.83
N PRO A 195 21.92 25.26 3.89
CA PRO A 195 21.92 24.74 5.24
C PRO A 195 20.77 23.74 5.41
N ASP A 196 21.07 22.58 5.99
CA ASP A 196 20.08 21.52 6.22
C ASP A 196 20.19 21.01 7.66
N PRO A 197 19.61 21.72 8.64
CA PRO A 197 19.71 21.34 10.05
C PRO A 197 19.10 19.97 10.33
N ASP A 198 18.07 19.58 9.57
CA ASP A 198 17.29 18.36 9.81
C ASP A 198 17.65 17.18 8.87
N GLY A 199 18.58 17.40 7.92
CA GLY A 199 18.91 16.40 6.89
C GLY A 199 17.79 16.17 5.87
N SER A 200 16.81 17.08 5.80
CA SER A 200 15.63 16.99 4.94
C SER A 200 15.96 17.22 3.47
N ASN A 201 16.80 18.22 3.19
CA ASN A 201 17.26 18.56 1.84
C ASN A 201 18.14 17.44 1.30
N ALA A 202 19.04 16.89 2.12
CA ALA A 202 19.90 15.77 1.73
C ALA A 202 19.09 14.51 1.37
N LYS A 203 18.03 14.19 2.15
CA LYS A 203 17.12 13.07 1.84
C LYS A 203 16.36 13.28 0.53
N LEU A 204 15.91 14.51 0.28
CA LEU A 204 15.18 14.84 -0.95
C LEU A 204 16.12 14.80 -2.17
N LEU A 205 17.34 15.33 -2.05
CA LEU A 205 18.36 15.24 -3.09
C LEU A 205 18.79 13.81 -3.40
N ALA A 206 18.81 12.92 -2.42
CA ALA A 206 19.09 11.50 -2.65
C ALA A 206 17.99 10.79 -3.48
N GLN A 207 16.77 11.33 -3.48
CA GLN A 207 15.66 10.83 -4.29
C GLN A 207 15.59 11.48 -5.68
N LEU A 208 16.23 12.64 -5.85
CA LEU A 208 16.34 13.35 -7.13
C LEU A 208 17.46 12.75 -7.97
N ASN A 209 17.19 12.48 -9.26
CA ASN A 209 18.24 12.19 -10.22
C ASN A 209 18.79 13.51 -10.77
N THR A 210 20.10 13.70 -10.71
CA THR A 210 20.77 14.90 -11.23
C THR A 210 20.56 15.11 -12.73
N ALA A 211 20.29 14.04 -13.47
CA ALA A 211 20.07 14.11 -14.90
C ALA A 211 18.81 14.91 -15.27
N SER A 212 17.77 14.92 -14.42
CA SER A 212 16.42 15.37 -14.79
C SER A 212 16.16 16.88 -14.66
N TYR A 213 17.19 17.64 -14.28
CA TYR A 213 17.12 19.08 -14.07
C TYR A 213 17.70 19.85 -15.25
N MET A 214 16.92 20.77 -15.82
CA MET A 214 17.37 21.66 -16.89
C MET A 214 17.06 23.13 -16.51
N PRO A 215 18.08 23.91 -16.09
CA PRO A 215 17.91 25.35 -15.93
C PRO A 215 17.83 25.97 -17.33
N SER A 216 16.85 26.85 -17.56
CA SER A 216 16.69 27.55 -18.83
C SER A 216 16.66 29.06 -18.60
N SER A 217 17.63 29.77 -19.16
CA SER A 217 17.58 31.23 -19.16
C SER A 217 16.96 31.69 -20.47
N VAL A 218 15.70 32.14 -20.44
CA VAL A 218 15.16 32.89 -21.56
C VAL A 218 15.67 34.31 -21.43
N GLN A 219 16.78 34.60 -22.13
CA GLN A 219 17.16 36.00 -22.34
C GLN A 219 16.03 36.64 -23.14
N ALA A 220 15.21 37.45 -22.49
CA ALA A 220 14.28 38.34 -23.18
C ALA A 220 15.12 39.35 -23.96
N ALA A 221 15.55 38.96 -25.15
CA ALA A 221 16.07 39.91 -26.12
C ALA A 221 14.90 40.86 -26.41
N GLN A 222 14.92 42.05 -25.81
CA GLN A 222 14.11 43.14 -26.33
C GLN A 222 14.53 43.29 -27.78
N LEU A 223 13.65 42.89 -28.70
CA LEU A 223 13.74 43.29 -30.09
C LEU A 223 13.79 44.82 -30.05
N LYS A 224 14.99 45.37 -30.24
CA LYS A 224 15.19 46.78 -30.49
C LYS A 224 14.48 47.03 -31.81
N THR A 225 13.19 47.34 -31.77
CA THR A 225 12.45 47.94 -32.87
C THR A 225 13.13 49.28 -33.10
N ARG A 226 14.18 49.24 -33.91
CA ARG A 226 14.91 50.41 -34.36
C ARG A 226 13.88 51.24 -35.13
N PRO A 227 13.43 52.41 -34.64
CA PRO A 227 12.58 53.24 -35.46
C PRO A 227 13.42 53.62 -36.68
N ALA A 228 12.88 53.36 -37.87
CA ALA A 228 13.44 53.84 -39.11
C ALA A 228 13.41 55.37 -39.09
N ARG A 229 14.46 56.00 -38.55
CA ARG A 229 14.74 57.42 -38.75
C ARG A 229 15.85 57.56 -39.76
N SER A 230 15.40 57.82 -40.99
CA SER A 230 16.00 58.71 -41.98
C SER A 230 17.18 59.54 -41.46
N GLY A 231 18.33 59.37 -42.13
CA GLY A 231 19.27 60.45 -42.45
C GLY A 231 19.99 61.16 -41.31
N ALA A 232 21.08 60.57 -40.79
CA ALA A 232 22.20 61.34 -40.26
C ALA A 232 23.51 60.56 -40.38
N ARG A 233 24.45 61.09 -41.17
CA ARG A 233 25.82 60.57 -41.32
C ARG A 233 26.57 60.72 -39.99
N LEU A 234 27.11 59.63 -39.47
CA LEU A 234 28.17 59.65 -38.46
C LEU A 234 29.39 58.88 -38.97
N ARG A 235 30.55 59.49 -38.75
CA ARG A 235 31.90 59.07 -39.15
C ARG A 235 32.26 57.67 -38.62
N PRO A 236 33.09 56.90 -39.35
CA PRO A 236 33.63 55.65 -38.83
C PRO A 236 34.75 55.96 -37.83
N VAL A 237 34.54 55.65 -36.56
CA VAL A 237 35.61 55.49 -35.57
C VAL A 237 35.94 54.00 -35.52
N ALA A 238 37.21 53.68 -35.69
CA ALA A 238 37.73 52.33 -35.80
C ALA A 238 37.41 51.50 -34.55
N ALA A 239 36.84 50.31 -34.76
CA ALA A 239 36.67 49.29 -33.73
C ALA A 239 38.03 48.68 -33.40
N ARG A 240 38.45 48.83 -32.14
CA ARG A 240 39.51 48.02 -31.53
C ARG A 240 38.83 46.80 -30.89
N PRO A 241 39.30 45.56 -31.12
CA PRO A 241 38.77 44.39 -30.46
C PRO A 241 39.56 44.19 -29.16
N GLU A 242 39.01 44.64 -28.04
CA GLU A 242 39.52 44.26 -26.73
C GLU A 242 38.37 43.93 -25.80
N THR A 243 38.62 42.85 -25.07
CA THR A 243 37.79 42.12 -24.14
C THR A 243 37.42 42.92 -22.90
N ASP A 244 36.46 42.35 -22.18
CA ASP A 244 36.14 42.58 -20.76
C ASP A 244 35.13 43.68 -20.40
N ASN A 245 34.00 43.17 -19.88
CA ASN A 245 33.32 43.66 -18.68
C ASN A 245 33.14 45.19 -18.58
N ALA A 246 32.18 45.72 -19.32
CA ALA A 246 31.59 47.00 -19.00
C ALA A 246 30.06 46.90 -19.05
N VAL A 247 29.47 46.96 -17.86
CA VAL A 247 28.09 47.38 -17.62
C VAL A 247 27.87 48.70 -18.37
N SER A 248 27.16 48.67 -19.50
CA SER A 248 26.83 49.87 -20.26
C SER A 248 25.32 50.08 -20.28
N ASP A 249 24.90 51.15 -19.60
CA ASP A 249 23.68 51.94 -19.78
C ASP A 249 22.32 51.23 -19.80
N GLY A 250 21.70 51.23 -18.61
CA GLY A 250 20.36 51.83 -18.44
C GLY A 250 19.14 51.02 -18.87
N LEU A 251 19.31 49.79 -19.36
CA LEU A 251 18.23 48.81 -19.43
C LEU A 251 18.58 47.66 -18.50
N GLU A 252 17.91 47.60 -17.35
CA GLU A 252 17.81 46.36 -16.57
C GLU A 252 17.18 45.30 -17.48
N THR A 253 18.01 44.50 -18.14
CA THR A 253 17.55 43.29 -18.79
C THR A 253 17.11 42.35 -17.68
N VAL A 254 15.82 42.40 -17.35
CA VAL A 254 15.20 41.44 -16.43
C VAL A 254 15.30 40.08 -17.10
N SER A 255 16.34 39.32 -16.77
CA SER A 255 16.49 37.94 -17.22
C SER A 255 15.56 37.07 -16.39
N PHE A 256 14.45 36.64 -16.99
CA PHE A 256 13.62 35.59 -16.42
C PHE A 256 14.37 34.28 -16.60
N THR A 257 14.87 33.74 -15.48
CA THR A 257 15.39 32.39 -15.43
C THR A 257 14.22 31.48 -15.11
N ASP A 258 13.89 30.59 -16.04
CA ASP A 258 12.89 29.56 -15.85
C ASP A 258 13.63 28.26 -15.52
N TYR A 259 13.01 27.36 -14.77
CA TYR A 259 13.58 26.03 -14.59
C TYR A 259 12.55 24.95 -14.91
N GLU A 260 13.08 23.86 -15.48
CA GLU A 260 12.32 22.65 -15.74
C GLU A 260 12.96 21.51 -14.95
N LEU A 261 12.15 20.83 -14.15
CA LEU A 261 12.55 19.63 -13.44
C LEU A 261 11.58 18.52 -13.79
N LEU A 262 12.12 17.45 -14.39
CA LEU A 262 11.37 16.25 -14.71
C LEU A 262 11.45 15.27 -13.53
N TRP A 263 10.32 14.72 -13.13
CA TRP A 263 10.22 13.73 -12.07
C TRP A 263 9.62 12.43 -12.64
N PRO A 264 10.27 11.28 -12.39
CA PRO A 264 9.83 10.04 -12.99
C PRO A 264 8.50 9.62 -12.40
N GLY A 265 7.69 8.97 -13.21
CA GLY A 265 6.42 8.38 -12.78
C GLY A 265 6.56 7.30 -11.70
N ALA A 266 5.46 6.59 -11.44
CA ALA A 266 5.42 5.56 -10.40
C ALA A 266 6.29 4.34 -10.73
N ASP A 267 6.65 4.18 -12.01
CA ASP A 267 7.54 3.13 -12.51
C ASP A 267 9.04 3.46 -12.35
N GLY A 268 9.37 4.70 -12.03
CA GLY A 268 10.75 5.18 -11.89
C GLY A 268 11.50 5.33 -13.23
N ILE A 269 10.79 5.30 -14.36
CA ILE A 269 11.39 5.33 -15.70
C ILE A 269 11.09 6.66 -16.37
N TYR A 270 12.13 7.48 -16.61
CA TYR A 270 11.95 8.71 -17.38
C TYR A 270 11.54 8.47 -18.84
N GLY A 271 10.75 9.40 -19.38
CA GLY A 271 10.22 9.43 -20.73
C GLY A 271 8.87 8.74 -20.90
N THR A 272 8.18 8.40 -19.82
CA THR A 272 6.86 7.76 -19.84
C THR A 272 5.73 8.79 -19.70
N ASP A 273 4.50 8.35 -19.96
CA ASP A 273 3.32 9.22 -19.92
C ASP A 273 2.92 9.63 -18.49
N ASP A 274 3.48 8.98 -17.47
CA ASP A 274 3.23 9.28 -16.05
C ASP A 274 4.31 10.16 -15.41
N ASP A 275 5.31 10.59 -16.19
CA ASP A 275 6.28 11.59 -15.76
C ASP A 275 5.63 12.92 -15.47
N ARG A 276 6.14 13.60 -14.44
CA ARG A 276 5.66 14.91 -14.01
C ARG A 276 6.72 15.95 -14.27
N LEU A 277 6.32 17.05 -14.89
CA LEU A 277 7.18 18.20 -15.07
C LEU A 277 6.78 19.28 -14.09
N ILE A 278 7.72 19.80 -13.31
CA ILE A 278 7.52 21.07 -12.61
C ILE A 278 8.23 22.17 -13.39
N ARG A 279 7.48 23.21 -13.73
CA ARG A 279 7.98 24.42 -14.38
C ARG A 279 7.63 25.61 -13.51
N ASP A 280 8.66 26.27 -12.97
CA ASP A 280 8.52 27.48 -12.16
C ASP A 280 7.49 27.35 -11.01
N GLY A 281 7.43 26.17 -10.39
CA GLY A 281 6.54 25.88 -9.27
C GLY A 281 5.17 25.32 -9.65
N VAL A 282 4.83 25.29 -10.95
CA VAL A 282 3.59 24.70 -11.46
C VAL A 282 3.85 23.28 -11.93
N ILE A 283 3.08 22.31 -11.40
CA ILE A 283 3.14 20.90 -11.81
C ILE A 283 2.28 20.73 -13.06
N VAL A 284 2.88 20.24 -14.13
CA VAL A 284 2.25 19.96 -15.42
C VAL A 284 2.24 18.44 -15.65
N ASN A 285 1.06 17.89 -15.92
CA ASN A 285 0.87 16.44 -16.10
C ASN A 285 1.22 15.94 -17.52
N ASP A 286 1.45 16.84 -18.48
CA ASP A 286 1.77 16.49 -19.87
C ASP A 286 3.27 16.67 -20.17
N ALA A 287 4.09 15.69 -19.76
CA ALA A 287 5.53 15.71 -20.06
C ALA A 287 5.85 15.62 -21.57
N ARG A 288 4.90 15.15 -22.41
CA ARG A 288 5.11 14.93 -23.86
C ARG A 288 5.43 16.19 -24.68
N SER A 289 5.13 17.40 -24.19
CA SER A 289 5.30 18.62 -24.99
C SER A 289 6.72 19.21 -24.96
N VAL A 290 7.61 18.71 -24.10
CA VAL A 290 8.92 19.31 -23.93
C VAL A 290 9.95 18.64 -24.86
N LYS A 291 10.67 19.46 -25.64
CA LYS A 291 11.79 19.05 -26.52
C LYS A 291 12.86 18.20 -25.79
N SER A 292 12.86 18.21 -24.46
CA SER A 292 13.75 17.48 -23.56
C SER A 292 13.46 15.96 -23.46
N ALA A 293 12.26 15.47 -23.77
CA ALA A 293 11.94 14.04 -23.70
C ALA A 293 12.87 13.16 -24.58
N SER A 294 13.29 13.69 -25.74
CA SER A 294 14.25 13.02 -26.63
C SER A 294 15.68 12.93 -26.05
N VAL A 295 16.05 13.90 -25.21
CA VAL A 295 17.36 13.93 -24.52
C VAL A 295 17.36 12.91 -23.38
N PHE A 296 16.25 12.77 -22.65
CA PHE A 296 16.10 11.81 -21.55
C PHE A 296 16.01 10.35 -22.01
N ALA A 297 15.32 10.08 -23.12
CA ALA A 297 15.26 8.73 -23.70
C ALA A 297 16.67 8.18 -24.04
N ASN A 298 17.58 9.05 -24.48
CA ASN A 298 18.98 8.68 -24.75
C ASN A 298 19.80 8.42 -23.48
N ALA A 299 19.52 9.10 -22.37
CA ALA A 299 20.19 8.88 -21.09
C ALA A 299 19.82 7.51 -20.50
N ASN A 300 18.53 7.13 -20.52
CA ASN A 300 18.07 5.83 -20.05
C ASN A 300 18.65 4.65 -20.85
N ARG A 301 18.81 4.81 -22.17
CA ARG A 301 19.42 3.78 -23.03
C ARG A 301 20.89 3.53 -22.68
N LYS A 302 21.63 4.57 -22.27
CA LYS A 302 23.03 4.45 -21.83
C LYS A 302 23.17 3.82 -20.44
N ALA A 303 22.22 4.08 -19.53
CA ALA A 303 22.21 3.46 -18.20
C ALA A 303 21.96 1.95 -18.26
N LYS A 304 21.11 1.47 -19.18
CA LYS A 304 20.82 0.03 -19.37
C LYS A 304 21.97 -0.78 -20.00
N LEU A 305 22.97 -0.12 -20.58
CA LEU A 305 24.11 -0.75 -21.25
C LEU A 305 25.35 -0.85 -20.34
N LYS A 306 25.25 -0.41 -19.09
CA LYS A 306 26.26 -0.58 -18.05
C LYS A 306 25.74 -1.55 -16.99
#